data_AF-A0A836T4S8-F1
#
_entry.id   AF-A0A836T4S8-F1
#
_cell.length_a   1.000
_cell.length_b   1.000
_cell.length_c   1.000
_cell.angle_alpha   90.00
_cell.angle_beta   90.00
_cell.angle_gamma   90.00
#
_symmetry.space_group_name_H-M   'P 1'
#
loop_
_entity.id
_entity.type
_entity.pdbx_description
1 polymer ?
#
loop_
_entity_poly.entity_id
_entity_poly.type
_entity_poly.pdbx_seq_one_letter_code
_entity_poly.pdbx_strand_id
1 'polypeptide(L)'
;MHHDDGRRFIRKMSDEKIYDLIYLDAFKSGSIPFHLKTIQFYEDVNRILSPGGVVGSNLYGKSNILKPNDWKTFSAKFNRIYCFEDYDCKATVLFATNRAETWNMSHFIQAAKKFPLSLPFSMIDMAKTYRAGKLEQGNGIVFEDNFTKDEFDRTIEKNNLDHTKSILYPIKNFE
;
A
#
# COMPACT_ATOMS: atom_id res chain seq x y z
N MET A 1 18.21 10.40 6.15
CA MET A 1 16.87 11.03 6.24
C MET A 1 16.68 11.87 5.00
N HIS A 2 15.54 11.77 4.32
CA HIS A 2 15.20 12.57 3.15
C HIS A 2 13.98 13.43 3.49
N HIS A 3 13.97 14.68 3.02
CA HIS A 3 12.87 15.62 3.21
C HIS A 3 12.31 15.93 1.83
N ASP A 4 11.36 15.12 1.38
CA ASP A 4 10.75 15.21 0.05
C ASP A 4 9.34 14.59 0.09
N ASP A 5 8.55 14.88 -0.93
CA ASP A 5 7.29 14.19 -1.17
C ASP A 5 7.52 12.71 -1.51
N GLY A 6 6.71 11.81 -0.96
CA GLY A 6 6.90 10.36 -1.14
C GLY A 6 6.78 9.89 -2.59
N ARG A 7 5.86 10.47 -3.37
CA ARG A 7 5.66 10.13 -4.78
C ARG A 7 6.81 10.63 -5.64
N ARG A 8 7.32 11.84 -5.37
CA ARG A 8 8.52 12.38 -6.02
C ARG A 8 9.77 11.56 -5.67
N PHE A 9 9.95 11.24 -4.40
CA PHE A 9 11.08 10.45 -3.91
C PHE A 9 11.17 9.07 -4.57
N ILE A 10 10.06 8.32 -4.59
CA ILE A 10 10.01 6.98 -5.18
C ILE A 10 10.29 7.03 -6.70
N ARG A 11 9.72 8.03 -7.39
CA ARG A 11 9.97 8.23 -8.82
C ARG A 11 11.45 8.56 -9.10
N LYS A 12 12.09 9.39 -8.26
CA LYS A 12 13.52 9.69 -8.37
C LYS A 12 14.38 8.43 -8.15
N MET A 13 14.02 7.59 -7.18
CA MET A 13 14.80 6.40 -6.84
C MET A 13 14.64 5.24 -7.83
N SER A 14 13.68 5.32 -8.76
CA SER A 14 13.33 4.26 -9.73
C SER A 14 14.50 3.68 -10.52
N ASP A 15 15.57 4.47 -10.71
CA ASP A 15 16.77 4.05 -11.44
C ASP A 15 18.05 4.03 -10.57
N GLU A 16 17.94 4.33 -9.27
CA GLU A 16 19.10 4.51 -8.38
C GLU A 16 19.23 3.42 -7.32
N LYS A 17 18.11 2.94 -6.77
CA LYS A 17 18.12 2.05 -5.60
C LYS A 17 17.04 0.97 -5.67
N ILE A 18 17.41 -0.19 -5.13
CA ILE A 18 16.52 -1.33 -4.94
C ILE A 18 16.36 -1.59 -3.43
N TYR A 19 15.14 -1.89 -3.00
CA TYR A 19 14.74 -2.13 -1.61
C TYR A 19 14.11 -3.51 -1.46
N ASP A 20 14.45 -4.21 -0.38
CA ASP A 20 13.81 -5.49 -0.03
C ASP A 20 12.47 -5.30 0.71
N LEU A 21 12.29 -4.14 1.33
CA LEU A 21 11.13 -3.84 2.16
C LEU A 21 10.78 -2.36 2.07
N ILE A 22 9.53 -2.08 1.73
CA ILE A 22 8.99 -0.72 1.65
C ILE A 22 7.75 -0.64 2.54
N TYR A 23 7.70 0.34 3.44
CA TYR A 23 6.52 0.62 4.25
C TYR A 23 5.87 1.94 3.80
N LEU A 24 4.60 1.86 3.44
CA LEU A 24 3.75 2.99 3.10
C LEU A 24 2.83 3.27 4.29
N ASP A 25 3.28 4.16 5.16
CA ASP A 25 2.53 4.65 6.32
C ASP A 25 2.34 6.16 6.19
N ALA A 26 1.47 6.55 5.26
CA ALA A 26 1.18 7.93 4.93
C ALA A 26 -0.29 8.23 5.20
N PHE A 27 -0.56 9.34 5.88
CA PHE A 27 -1.92 9.72 6.22
C PHE A 27 -2.09 11.24 6.11
N LYS A 28 -3.15 11.67 5.44
CA LYS A 28 -3.54 13.07 5.32
C LYS A 28 -5.06 13.20 5.42
N SER A 29 -5.52 14.04 6.34
CA SER A 29 -6.94 14.44 6.45
C SER A 29 -7.96 13.29 6.50
N GLY A 30 -7.59 12.11 7.00
CA GLY A 30 -8.51 10.98 7.17
C GLY A 30 -8.30 9.79 6.22
N SER A 31 -7.39 9.87 5.26
CA SER A 31 -7.02 8.72 4.41
C SER A 31 -5.58 8.82 3.88
N ILE A 32 -5.12 7.78 3.19
CA ILE A 32 -3.84 7.83 2.44
C ILE A 32 -4.01 8.85 1.29
N PRO A 33 -3.07 9.80 1.09
CA PRO A 33 -3.09 10.71 -0.05
C PRO A 33 -3.20 9.94 -1.38
N PHE A 34 -4.10 10.37 -2.26
CA PHE A 34 -4.39 9.62 -3.50
C PHE A 34 -3.17 9.42 -4.41
N HIS A 35 -2.27 10.40 -4.47
CA HIS A 35 -1.02 10.28 -5.23
C HIS A 35 -0.05 9.20 -4.72
N LEU A 36 -0.29 8.64 -3.53
CA LEU A 36 0.44 7.51 -2.92
C LEU A 36 -0.33 6.19 -3.01
N LYS A 37 -1.41 6.13 -3.78
CA LYS A 37 -2.24 4.92 -3.93
C LYS A 37 -2.84 4.73 -5.32
N THR A 38 -2.20 5.29 -6.36
CA THR A 38 -2.54 5.03 -7.77
C THR A 38 -1.69 3.91 -8.36
N ILE A 39 -2.15 3.31 -9.46
CA ILE A 39 -1.40 2.27 -10.17
C ILE A 39 -0.05 2.78 -10.64
N GLN A 40 0.05 4.03 -11.10
CA GLN A 40 1.32 4.63 -11.50
C GLN A 40 2.28 4.82 -10.32
N PHE A 41 1.78 5.04 -9.11
CA PHE A 41 2.62 5.03 -7.91
C PHE A 41 3.14 3.64 -7.61
N TYR A 42 2.28 2.64 -7.66
CA TYR A 42 2.70 1.26 -7.46
C TYR A 42 3.62 0.74 -8.57
N GLU A 43 3.53 1.27 -9.79
CA GLU A 43 4.52 1.02 -10.83
C GLU A 43 5.92 1.49 -10.43
N ASP A 44 6.05 2.72 -9.94
CA ASP A 44 7.35 3.25 -9.49
C ASP A 44 7.86 2.50 -8.25
N VAL A 45 6.97 2.21 -7.27
CA VAL A 45 7.31 1.36 -6.11
C VAL A 45 7.83 0.00 -6.56
N ASN A 46 7.20 -0.60 -7.56
CA ASN A 46 7.60 -1.91 -8.06
C ASN A 46 8.95 -1.89 -8.80
N ARG A 47 9.33 -0.77 -9.44
CA ARG A 47 10.65 -0.64 -10.09
C ARG A 47 11.80 -0.64 -9.08
N ILE A 48 11.57 -0.07 -7.90
CA ILE A 48 12.56 -0.04 -6.81
C ILE A 48 12.45 -1.22 -5.84
N LEU A 49 11.53 -2.16 -6.07
CA LEU A 49 11.36 -3.31 -5.20
C LEU A 49 12.22 -4.47 -5.72
N SER A 50 12.98 -5.12 -4.83
CA SER A 50 13.76 -6.29 -5.22
C SER A 50 12.84 -7.43 -5.69
N PRO A 51 13.33 -8.39 -6.50
CA PRO A 51 12.49 -9.51 -6.96
C PRO A 51 11.84 -10.31 -5.81
N GLY A 52 12.53 -10.38 -4.67
CA GLY A 52 12.01 -10.98 -3.43
C GLY A 52 11.43 -9.97 -2.46
N GLY A 53 11.28 -8.71 -2.83
CA GLY A 53 10.88 -7.65 -1.94
C GLY A 53 9.39 -7.67 -1.58
N VAL A 54 9.04 -6.96 -0.52
CA VAL A 54 7.66 -6.81 -0.05
C VAL A 54 7.37 -5.32 0.19
N VAL A 55 6.22 -4.85 -0.28
CA VAL A 55 5.69 -3.54 0.13
C VAL A 55 4.52 -3.75 1.09
N GLY A 56 4.53 -3.04 2.21
CA GLY A 56 3.43 -3.01 3.18
C GLY A 56 2.75 -1.65 3.18
N SER A 57 1.42 -1.61 3.18
CA SER A 57 0.62 -0.39 3.26
C SER A 57 -0.31 -0.44 4.45
N ASN A 58 -0.29 0.61 5.25
CA ASN A 58 -1.24 0.80 6.34
C ASN A 58 -2.58 1.31 5.78
N LEU A 59 -3.63 0.48 5.81
CA LEU A 59 -4.98 0.81 5.33
C LEU A 59 -5.94 1.16 6.49
N TYR A 60 -5.40 1.63 7.62
CA TYR A 60 -6.12 1.92 8.85
C TYR A 60 -7.45 2.67 8.63
N GLY A 61 -8.47 2.24 9.36
CA GLY A 61 -9.76 2.91 9.44
C GLY A 61 -10.92 1.95 9.23
N LYS A 62 -11.76 1.78 10.25
CA LYS A 62 -12.99 0.98 10.17
C LYS A 62 -13.97 1.52 9.12
N SER A 63 -13.96 2.84 8.91
CA SER A 63 -14.76 3.55 7.91
C SER A 63 -14.02 3.77 6.59
N ASN A 64 -12.85 3.16 6.38
CA ASN A 64 -12.15 3.27 5.11
C ASN A 64 -12.86 2.41 4.05
N ILE A 65 -13.85 3.02 3.39
CA ILE A 65 -14.63 2.42 2.30
C ILE A 65 -13.79 2.17 1.05
N LEU A 66 -12.56 2.69 0.97
CA LEU A 66 -11.66 2.56 -0.17
C LEU A 66 -10.80 1.30 -0.13
N LYS A 67 -10.84 0.51 0.95
CA LYS A 67 -10.06 -0.74 1.05
C LYS A 67 -10.22 -1.68 -0.17
N PRO A 68 -11.42 -1.87 -0.76
CA PRO A 68 -11.55 -2.66 -2.00
C PRO A 68 -10.79 -2.06 -3.19
N ASN A 69 -10.80 -0.73 -3.34
CA ASN A 69 -10.08 -0.01 -4.40
C ASN A 69 -8.56 -0.06 -4.17
N ASP A 70 -8.11 0.10 -2.92
CA ASP A 70 -6.71 -0.08 -2.53
C ASP A 70 -6.25 -1.50 -2.94
N TRP A 71 -7.01 -2.53 -2.55
CA TRP A 71 -6.71 -3.90 -2.94
C TRP A 71 -6.69 -4.09 -4.46
N LYS A 72 -7.69 -3.54 -5.19
CA LYS A 72 -7.77 -3.64 -6.65
C LYS A 72 -6.58 -2.98 -7.34
N THR A 73 -6.14 -1.84 -6.82
CA THR A 73 -5.01 -1.09 -7.37
C THR A 73 -3.70 -1.82 -7.12
N PHE A 74 -3.49 -2.37 -5.91
CA PHE A 74 -2.36 -3.25 -5.64
C PHE A 74 -2.37 -4.50 -6.53
N SER A 75 -3.54 -5.15 -6.71
CA SER A 75 -3.64 -6.42 -7.45
C SER A 75 -3.45 -6.26 -8.95
N ALA A 76 -3.65 -5.05 -9.47
CA ALA A 76 -3.30 -4.70 -10.84
C ALA A 76 -1.79 -4.67 -11.08
N LYS A 77 -0.97 -4.52 -10.02
CA LYS A 77 0.50 -4.39 -10.15
C LYS A 77 1.32 -5.51 -9.54
N PHE A 78 0.86 -6.14 -8.46
CA PHE A 78 1.60 -7.16 -7.72
C PHE A 78 0.95 -8.54 -7.84
N ASN A 79 1.77 -9.59 -7.94
CA ASN A 79 1.29 -10.96 -8.15
C ASN A 79 0.56 -11.55 -6.93
N ARG A 80 0.92 -11.11 -5.73
CA ARG A 80 0.43 -11.64 -4.45
C ARG A 80 0.13 -10.51 -3.48
N ILE A 81 -1.00 -10.63 -2.80
CA ILE A 81 -1.43 -9.71 -1.76
C ILE A 81 -1.84 -10.51 -0.52
N TYR A 82 -1.41 -10.02 0.64
CA TYR A 82 -1.76 -10.58 1.94
C TYR A 82 -2.33 -9.47 2.82
N CYS A 83 -3.50 -9.70 3.40
CA CYS A 83 -4.17 -8.74 4.27
C CYS A 83 -4.19 -9.25 5.71
N PHE A 84 -3.72 -8.43 6.63
CA PHE A 84 -3.73 -8.68 8.07
C PHE A 84 -4.66 -7.66 8.71
N GLU A 85 -5.64 -8.14 9.46
CA GLU A 85 -6.65 -7.26 10.03
C GLU A 85 -7.03 -7.70 11.44
N ASP A 86 -7.06 -6.73 12.34
CA ASP A 86 -7.55 -6.94 13.69
C ASP A 86 -9.03 -7.40 13.71
N TYR A 87 -9.49 -7.85 14.87
CA TYR A 87 -10.86 -8.36 15.02
C TYR A 87 -11.91 -7.28 14.74
N ASP A 88 -11.61 -6.03 15.10
CA ASP A 88 -12.50 -4.87 14.96
C ASP A 88 -12.54 -4.27 13.53
N CYS A 89 -11.72 -4.79 12.62
CA CYS A 89 -11.50 -4.27 11.27
C CYS A 89 -11.00 -2.81 11.23
N LYS A 90 -10.33 -2.35 12.31
CA LYS A 90 -9.78 -1.01 12.44
C LYS A 90 -8.37 -0.96 11.86
N ALA A 91 -7.47 -1.78 12.39
CA ALA A 91 -6.10 -1.89 11.90
C ALA A 91 -6.05 -2.93 10.77
N THR A 92 -5.82 -2.45 9.56
CA THR A 92 -5.66 -3.27 8.36
C THR A 92 -4.31 -2.97 7.73
N VAL A 93 -3.48 -3.98 7.57
CA VAL A 93 -2.20 -3.88 6.86
C VAL A 93 -2.24 -4.79 5.64
N LEU A 94 -1.98 -4.21 4.48
CA LEU A 94 -1.88 -4.92 3.21
C LEU A 94 -0.41 -5.08 2.86
N PHE A 95 0.04 -6.31 2.59
CA PHE A 95 1.35 -6.59 2.02
C PHE A 95 1.20 -7.05 0.57
N ALA A 96 2.03 -6.55 -0.33
CA ALA A 96 2.09 -6.96 -1.72
C ALA A 96 3.51 -7.37 -2.12
N THR A 97 3.62 -8.37 -2.99
CA THR A 97 4.91 -8.91 -3.46
C THR A 97 4.76 -9.61 -4.81
N ASN A 98 5.88 -9.76 -5.53
CA ASN A 98 5.95 -10.51 -6.78
C ASN A 98 6.58 -11.90 -6.64
N ARG A 99 6.89 -12.32 -5.40
CA ARG A 99 7.35 -13.68 -5.11
C ARG A 99 6.41 -14.71 -5.76
N ALA A 100 7.02 -15.78 -6.29
CA ALA A 100 6.27 -16.86 -6.92
C ALA A 100 5.46 -17.65 -5.89
N GLU A 101 6.00 -17.77 -4.67
CA GLU A 101 5.40 -18.52 -3.58
C GLU A 101 4.15 -17.82 -3.03
N THR A 102 3.09 -18.61 -2.85
CA THR A 102 1.89 -18.17 -2.15
C THR A 102 1.92 -18.68 -0.71
N TRP A 103 1.83 -17.76 0.24
CA TRP A 103 1.75 -18.11 1.66
C TRP A 103 0.30 -18.24 2.10
N ASN A 104 0.04 -19.26 2.90
CA ASN A 104 -1.22 -19.40 3.64
C ASN A 104 -0.97 -19.20 5.13
N MET A 105 -2.02 -19.32 5.94
CA MET A 105 -1.95 -19.11 7.40
C MET A 105 -0.85 -19.96 8.07
N SER A 106 -0.64 -21.22 7.65
CA SER A 106 0.37 -22.08 8.30
C SER A 106 1.79 -21.59 8.03
N HIS A 107 2.07 -21.06 6.83
CA HIS A 107 3.36 -20.45 6.51
C HIS A 107 3.64 -19.23 7.40
N PHE A 108 2.66 -18.33 7.57
CA PHE A 108 2.81 -17.17 8.47
C PHE A 108 3.03 -17.59 9.92
N ILE A 109 2.29 -18.57 10.43
CA ILE A 109 2.46 -19.09 11.79
C ILE A 109 3.86 -19.71 11.97
N GLN A 110 4.34 -20.48 10.98
CA GLN A 110 5.68 -21.07 11.03
C GLN A 110 6.78 -20.00 11.01
N ALA A 111 6.64 -18.97 10.18
CA ALA A 111 7.56 -17.83 10.15
C ALA A 111 7.55 -17.08 11.49
N ALA A 112 6.36 -16.82 12.06
CA ALA A 112 6.21 -16.17 13.36
C ALA A 112 6.88 -16.94 14.51
N LYS A 113 6.80 -18.28 14.52
CA LYS A 113 7.48 -19.13 15.51
C LYS A 113 9.01 -19.04 15.44
N LYS A 114 9.54 -18.75 14.25
CA LYS A 114 10.98 -18.62 13.99
C LYS A 114 11.45 -17.16 14.05
N PHE A 115 10.57 -16.21 14.37
CA PHE A 115 10.93 -14.80 14.38
C PHE A 115 11.93 -14.54 15.53
N PRO A 116 13.12 -13.99 15.22
CA PRO A 116 14.24 -14.03 16.16
C PRO A 116 14.19 -12.94 17.23
N LEU A 117 13.35 -11.91 17.05
CA LEU A 117 13.30 -10.77 17.97
C LEU A 117 12.23 -11.00 19.04
N SER A 118 12.58 -10.71 20.28
CA SER A 118 11.62 -10.59 21.37
C SER A 118 10.86 -9.27 21.24
N LEU A 119 9.54 -9.34 21.16
CA LEU A 119 8.65 -8.19 21.00
C LEU A 119 7.67 -8.14 22.19
N PRO A 120 7.12 -6.96 22.52
CA PRO A 120 6.11 -6.82 23.57
C PRO A 120 4.73 -7.39 23.18
N PHE A 121 4.65 -8.18 22.10
CA PHE A 121 3.46 -8.81 21.57
C PHE A 121 3.80 -10.14 20.87
N SER A 122 2.80 -10.99 20.69
CA SER A 122 2.92 -12.32 20.08
C SER A 122 2.89 -12.25 18.56
N MET A 123 4.00 -12.61 17.90
CA MET A 123 4.05 -12.73 16.44
C MET A 123 3.10 -13.81 15.90
N ILE A 124 2.82 -14.85 16.70
CA ILE A 124 1.86 -15.88 16.32
C ILE A 124 0.45 -15.30 16.28
N ASP A 125 0.09 -14.46 17.25
CA ASP A 125 -1.22 -13.82 17.27
C ASP A 125 -1.34 -12.77 16.17
N MET A 126 -0.25 -12.06 15.84
CA MET A 126 -0.19 -11.23 14.63
C MET A 126 -0.41 -12.06 13.36
N ALA A 127 0.25 -13.21 13.20
CA ALA A 127 0.03 -14.08 12.05
C ALA A 127 -1.44 -14.53 11.92
N LYS A 128 -2.12 -14.84 13.04
CA LYS A 128 -3.55 -15.21 13.06
C LYS A 128 -4.50 -14.08 12.63
N THR A 129 -4.02 -12.84 12.53
CA THR A 129 -4.80 -11.74 11.95
C THR A 129 -4.88 -11.79 10.42
N TYR A 130 -4.16 -12.71 9.76
CA TYR A 130 -4.26 -12.91 8.32
C TYR A 130 -5.71 -13.23 7.89
N ARG A 131 -6.17 -12.57 6.83
CA ARG A 131 -7.51 -12.71 6.23
C ARG A 131 -7.37 -13.07 4.75
N ALA A 132 -7.20 -14.36 4.47
CA ALA A 132 -7.13 -14.87 3.10
C ALA A 132 -8.37 -14.47 2.30
N GLY A 133 -8.19 -13.91 1.10
CA GLY A 133 -9.28 -13.61 0.18
C GLY A 133 -10.22 -12.45 0.55
N LYS A 134 -10.08 -11.84 1.74
CA LYS A 134 -11.11 -10.94 2.28
C LYS A 134 -11.41 -9.72 1.41
N LEU A 135 -10.38 -9.08 0.86
CA LEU A 135 -10.53 -7.88 0.02
C LEU A 135 -10.68 -8.22 -1.48
N GLU A 136 -10.45 -9.48 -1.87
CA GLU A 136 -10.52 -9.91 -3.28
C GLU A 136 -11.95 -9.90 -3.83
N GLN A 137 -12.94 -10.09 -2.94
CA GLN A 137 -14.36 -10.20 -3.28
C GLN A 137 -15.05 -8.83 -3.51
N GLY A 138 -14.32 -7.72 -3.37
CA GLY A 138 -14.87 -6.38 -3.52
C GLY A 138 -14.93 -5.89 -4.97
N ASN A 139 -15.96 -5.11 -5.29
CA ASN A 139 -16.11 -4.42 -6.58
C ASN A 139 -15.25 -3.13 -6.68
N GLY A 140 -14.05 -3.15 -6.09
CA GLY A 140 -13.14 -2.00 -6.12
C GLY A 140 -12.71 -1.66 -7.55
N ILE A 141 -12.48 -0.38 -7.80
CA ILE A 141 -11.89 0.11 -9.06
C ILE A 141 -10.42 0.49 -8.84
N VAL A 142 -9.63 0.38 -9.91
CA VAL A 142 -8.23 0.81 -9.89
C VAL A 142 -8.16 2.32 -9.82
N PHE A 143 -7.36 2.84 -8.89
CA PHE A 143 -7.01 4.26 -8.86
C PHE A 143 -5.95 4.55 -9.92
N GLU A 144 -6.29 5.43 -10.86
CA GLU A 144 -5.42 5.81 -11.96
C GLU A 144 -5.30 7.32 -12.04
N ASP A 145 -4.07 7.83 -12.09
CA ASP A 145 -3.78 9.25 -12.29
C ASP A 145 -4.51 9.78 -13.55
N ASN A 146 -5.22 10.91 -13.43
CA ASN A 146 -5.90 11.58 -14.54
C ASN A 146 -5.28 12.94 -14.88
N PHE A 147 -3.98 12.92 -15.19
CA PHE A 147 -3.21 14.09 -15.60
C PHE A 147 -2.01 13.64 -16.43
N THR A 148 -1.46 14.57 -17.19
CA THR A 148 -0.30 14.34 -18.05
C THR A 148 1.02 14.39 -17.27
N LYS A 149 2.12 13.95 -17.89
CA LYS A 149 3.46 14.03 -17.25
C LYS A 149 3.87 15.46 -16.91
N ASP A 150 3.51 16.42 -17.76
CA ASP A 150 3.86 17.84 -17.60
C ASP A 150 3.12 18.48 -16.43
N GLU A 151 1.96 17.93 -16.06
CA GLU A 151 1.14 18.39 -14.93
C GLU A 151 1.56 17.75 -13.60
N PHE A 152 2.47 16.78 -13.60
CA PHE A 152 2.80 15.96 -12.43
C PHE A 152 3.22 16.82 -11.24
N ASP A 153 4.28 17.63 -11.38
CA ASP A 153 4.82 18.38 -10.24
C ASP A 153 3.79 19.35 -9.66
N ARG A 154 3.07 20.06 -10.54
CA ARG A 154 2.03 21.01 -10.13
C ARG A 154 0.87 20.30 -9.42
N THR A 155 0.47 19.11 -9.89
CA THR A 155 -0.63 18.33 -9.31
C THR A 155 -0.26 17.79 -7.93
N ILE A 156 0.95 17.24 -7.78
CA ILE A 156 1.45 16.76 -6.48
C ILE A 156 1.56 17.91 -5.49
N GLU A 157 2.14 19.04 -5.90
CA GLU A 157 2.27 20.22 -5.04
C GLU A 157 0.90 20.74 -4.57
N LYS A 158 -0.05 20.88 -5.51
CA LYS A 158 -1.42 21.28 -5.20
C LYS A 158 -2.06 20.32 -4.20
N ASN A 159 -1.91 19.01 -4.40
CA ASN A 159 -2.46 18.02 -3.48
C ASN A 159 -1.80 18.07 -2.10
N ASN A 160 -0.52 18.42 -2.00
CA ASN A 160 0.19 18.55 -0.72
C ASN A 160 -0.24 19.79 0.06
N LEU A 161 -0.53 20.90 -0.62
CA LEU A 161 -1.03 22.14 -0.01
C LEU A 161 -2.53 22.12 0.29
N ASP A 162 -3.29 21.15 -0.25
CA ASP A 162 -4.73 21.07 -0.04
C ASP A 162 -5.08 20.51 1.36
N HIS A 163 -5.82 21.28 2.15
CA HIS A 163 -6.29 20.88 3.48
C HIS A 163 -7.80 20.59 3.53
N THR A 164 -8.47 20.64 2.38
CA THR A 164 -9.89 20.34 2.29
C THR A 164 -10.16 18.85 2.48
N LYS A 165 -11.40 18.50 2.87
CA LYS A 165 -11.84 17.10 2.97
C LYS A 165 -12.31 16.54 1.62
N SER A 166 -12.46 17.39 0.61
CA SER A 166 -12.85 16.99 -0.75
C SER A 166 -11.67 16.37 -1.48
N ILE A 167 -11.95 15.38 -2.31
CA ILE A 167 -10.94 14.72 -3.13
C ILE A 167 -10.71 15.60 -4.36
N LEU A 168 -9.63 16.38 -4.35
CA LEU A 168 -9.24 17.24 -5.48
C LEU A 168 -8.13 16.63 -6.36
N TYR A 169 -7.62 15.46 -5.98
CA TYR A 169 -6.64 14.74 -6.79
C TYR A 169 -7.33 14.08 -8.00
N PRO A 170 -6.90 14.36 -9.24
CA PRO A 170 -7.60 13.89 -10.43
C PRO A 170 -7.35 12.39 -10.69
N ILE A 171 -8.43 11.61 -10.70
CA ILE A 171 -8.43 10.14 -10.90
C ILE A 171 -9.43 9.75 -11.99
N LYS A 172 -9.06 8.83 -12.90
CA LYS A 172 -9.83 8.58 -14.14
C LYS A 172 -11.23 8.01 -13.96
N ASN A 173 -11.58 7.49 -12.78
CA ASN A 173 -12.84 6.79 -12.53
C ASN A 173 -13.41 7.05 -11.12
N PHE A 174 -13.02 8.15 -10.49
CA PHE A 174 -13.39 8.44 -9.11
C PHE A 174 -14.22 9.74 -9.08
N GLU A 175 -15.54 9.59 -9.17
CA GLU A 175 -16.53 10.66 -8.98
C GLU A 175 -17.06 10.66 -7.54
#